data_AF-A0A8I1Q7V3-F1
#
_entry.id   AF-A0A8I1Q7V3-F1
#
_cell.length_a   1.000
_cell.length_b   1.000
_cell.length_c   1.000
_cell.angle_alpha   90.00
_cell.angle_beta   90.00
_cell.angle_gamma   90.00
#
_symmetry.space_group_name_H-M   'P 1'
#
loop_
_entity.id
_entity.type
_entity.pdbx_description
1 polymer ?
#
loop_
_entity_poly.entity_id
_entity_poly.type
_entity_poly.pdbx_seq_one_letter_code
_entity_poly.pdbx_strand_id
1 'polypeptide(L)'
;MSTLIITLPREITGRAGARHLVPNRGEQDIVLDASATTRVAPAAADSLVQALLRAAPQRVIVVNAAAGIGRTLRLVHRSRATPERSFLMTFRDVPAEALLRSV
;
A
#
# COMPACT_ATOMS: atom_id res chain seq x y z
N MET A 1 13.41 -13.34 4.31
CA MET A 1 12.17 -12.58 3.97
C MET A 1 12.59 -11.39 3.15
N SER A 2 12.15 -11.27 1.89
CA SER A 2 12.37 -10.06 1.11
C SER A 2 11.30 -9.02 1.46
N THR A 3 11.72 -7.77 1.55
CA THR A 3 10.82 -6.64 1.72
C THR A 3 10.96 -5.74 0.49
N LEU A 4 9.83 -5.38 -0.11
CA LEU A 4 9.77 -4.42 -1.20
C LEU A 4 9.26 -3.09 -0.66
N ILE A 5 10.03 -2.03 -0.87
CA ILE A 5 9.61 -0.67 -0.55
C ILE A 5 9.08 -0.01 -1.82
N ILE A 6 7.87 0.55 -1.74
CA ILE A 6 7.20 1.28 -2.82
C ILE A 6 6.91 2.68 -2.31
N THR A 7 7.59 3.69 -2.87
CA THR A 7 7.26 5.09 -2.63
C THR A 7 6.02 5.47 -3.44
N LEU A 8 4.96 5.85 -2.75
CA LEU A 8 3.74 6.30 -3.39
C LEU A 8 3.93 7.73 -3.93
N PRO A 9 3.37 8.03 -5.11
CA PRO A 9 3.42 9.38 -5.65
C PRO A 9 2.55 10.32 -4.82
N ARG A 10 2.83 11.63 -4.93
CA ARG A 10 2.07 12.68 -4.23
C ARG A 10 0.56 12.57 -4.42
N GLU A 11 0.13 12.17 -5.61
CA GLU A 11 -1.28 11.92 -5.91
C GLU A 11 -1.48 10.58 -6.63
N ILE A 12 -2.47 9.81 -6.17
CA ILE A 12 -2.93 8.58 -6.82
C ILE A 12 -4.38 8.78 -7.26
N THR A 13 -4.57 9.32 -8.46
CA THR A 13 -5.90 9.69 -8.98
C THR A 13 -6.44 8.71 -10.01
N GLY A 14 -5.57 8.05 -10.77
CA GLY A 14 -5.93 7.11 -11.84
C GLY A 14 -5.80 5.64 -11.45
N ARG A 15 -6.72 4.80 -11.94
CA ARG A 15 -6.69 3.33 -11.76
C ARG A 15 -5.45 2.68 -12.36
N ALA A 16 -5.09 3.09 -13.58
CA ALA A 16 -3.93 2.56 -14.30
C ALA A 16 -2.63 2.85 -13.53
N GLY A 17 -2.42 4.10 -13.13
CA GLY A 17 -1.27 4.50 -12.33
C GLY A 17 -1.15 3.68 -11.04
N ALA A 18 -2.26 3.52 -10.30
CA ALA A 18 -2.28 2.73 -9.07
C ALA A 18 -1.93 1.25 -9.27
N ARG A 19 -2.37 0.65 -10.40
CA ARG A 19 -2.09 -0.76 -10.72
C ARG A 19 -0.60 -1.00 -10.98
N HIS A 20 0.10 -0.04 -11.59
CA HIS A 20 1.51 -0.18 -11.94
C HIS A 20 2.46 0.05 -10.75
N LEU A 21 1.97 0.57 -9.62
CA LEU A 21 2.79 0.77 -8.42
C LEU A 21 3.20 -0.54 -7.76
N VAL A 22 2.39 -1.59 -7.89
CA VAL A 22 2.65 -2.89 -7.24
C VAL A 22 3.17 -3.88 -8.27
N PRO A 23 4.46 -4.23 -8.24
CA PRO A 23 4.98 -5.26 -9.13
C PRO A 23 4.42 -6.63 -8.73
N ASN A 24 4.08 -7.46 -9.72
CA ASN A 24 3.61 -8.82 -9.49
C ASN A 24 4.79 -9.73 -9.14
N ARG A 25 5.24 -9.68 -7.89
CA ARG A 25 6.38 -10.45 -7.37
C ARG A 25 6.02 -11.13 -6.06
N GLY A 26 5.39 -12.31 -6.14
CA GLY A 26 5.28 -13.35 -5.10
C GLY A 26 5.06 -12.94 -3.63
N GLU A 27 5.25 -13.91 -2.73
CA GLU A 27 5.12 -13.73 -1.29
C GLU A 27 6.31 -12.94 -0.71
N GLN A 28 6.22 -11.62 -0.74
CA GLN A 28 7.15 -10.72 -0.06
C GLN A 28 6.38 -9.72 0.81
N ASP A 29 7.03 -9.18 1.83
CA ASP A 29 6.46 -8.08 2.59
C ASP A 29 6.54 -6.80 1.74
N ILE A 30 5.49 -5.98 1.74
CA ILE A 30 5.46 -4.71 1.01
C ILE A 30 5.35 -3.55 2.00
N VAL A 31 6.24 -2.57 1.87
CA VAL A 31 6.17 -1.29 2.57
C VAL A 31 5.72 -0.22 1.58
N LEU A 32 4.58 0.41 1.83
CA LEU A 32 4.09 1.56 1.06
C LEU A 32 4.46 2.83 1.80
N ASP A 33 5.42 3.58 1.27
CA ASP A 33 5.76 4.91 1.79
C ASP A 33 4.78 5.95 1.24
N ALA A 34 3.91 6.43 2.12
CA ALA A 34 2.89 7.42 1.81
C ALA A 34 3.23 8.82 2.34
N SER A 35 4.47 9.06 2.78
CA SER A 35 4.91 10.32 3.39
C SER A 35 4.65 11.55 2.51
N ALA A 36 4.83 11.40 1.20
CA ALA A 36 4.58 12.47 0.22
C ALA A 36 3.13 12.48 -0.30
N THR A 37 2.32 11.46 0.00
CA THR A 37 1.00 11.29 -0.59
C THR A 37 -0.02 12.19 0.08
N THR A 38 -0.55 13.15 -0.66
CA THR A 38 -1.56 14.09 -0.16
C THR A 38 -2.98 13.75 -0.63
N ARG A 39 -3.11 12.95 -1.70
CA ARG A 39 -4.42 12.63 -2.27
C ARG A 39 -4.47 11.24 -2.89
N VAL A 40 -5.55 10.50 -2.59
CA VAL A 40 -5.87 9.22 -3.24
C VAL A 40 -7.35 9.19 -3.61
N ALA A 41 -7.64 9.01 -4.90
CA ALA A 41 -9.00 8.83 -5.37
C ALA A 41 -9.53 7.43 -4.98
N PRO A 42 -10.80 7.26 -4.56
CA PRO A 42 -11.34 5.97 -4.13
C PRO A 42 -11.16 4.85 -5.18
N ALA A 43 -11.39 5.16 -6.46
CA ALA A 43 -11.22 4.22 -7.56
C ALA A 43 -9.75 3.77 -7.73
N ALA A 44 -8.80 4.66 -7.43
CA ALA A 44 -7.38 4.36 -7.50
C ALA A 44 -6.92 3.55 -6.28
N ALA A 45 -7.44 3.85 -5.08
CA ALA A 45 -7.25 3.03 -3.89
C ALA A 45 -7.75 1.59 -4.11
N ASP A 46 -8.94 1.42 -4.70
CA ASP A 46 -9.47 0.10 -5.06
C ASP A 46 -8.55 -0.65 -6.01
N SER A 47 -8.03 0.04 -7.03
CA SER A 47 -7.10 -0.56 -7.99
C SER A 47 -5.76 -0.96 -7.35
N LEU A 48 -5.25 -0.14 -6.42
CA LEU A 48 -4.04 -0.43 -5.65
C LEU A 48 -4.24 -1.68 -4.77
N VAL A 49 -5.33 -1.72 -4.01
CA VAL A 49 -5.66 -2.87 -3.15
C VAL A 49 -5.82 -4.14 -3.98
N GLN A 50 -6.52 -4.08 -5.11
CA GLN A 50 -6.65 -5.20 -6.04
C GLN A 50 -5.30 -5.66 -6.60
N ALA A 51 -4.37 -4.72 -6.86
CA ALA A 51 -3.02 -5.08 -7.29
C ALA A 51 -2.25 -5.80 -6.18
N LEU A 52 -2.35 -5.33 -4.92
CA LEU A 52 -1.75 -6.00 -3.77
C LEU A 52 -2.33 -7.40 -3.56
N LEU A 53 -3.66 -7.57 -3.61
CA LEU A 53 -4.30 -8.88 -3.46
C LEU A 53 -3.85 -9.87 -4.54
N ARG A 54 -3.63 -9.41 -5.78
CA ARG A 54 -3.08 -10.24 -6.86
C ARG A 54 -1.62 -10.61 -6.66
N ALA A 55 -0.82 -9.69 -6.12
CA ALA A 55 0.58 -9.95 -5.79
C ALA A 55 0.71 -10.91 -4.60
N ALA A 56 -0.33 -11.02 -3.76
CA ALA A 56 -0.40 -11.89 -2.60
C ALA A 56 0.78 -11.73 -1.62
N PRO A 57 1.10 -10.50 -1.16
CA PRO A 57 2.11 -10.29 -0.15
C PRO A 57 1.68 -10.91 1.18
N GLN A 58 2.62 -11.27 2.04
CA GLN A 58 2.29 -11.75 3.38
C GLN A 58 1.78 -10.59 4.26
N ARG A 59 2.47 -9.44 4.19
CA ARG A 59 2.10 -8.22 4.92
C ARG A 59 2.27 -6.98 4.03
N VAL A 60 1.40 -6.00 4.26
CA VAL A 60 1.52 -4.66 3.71
C VAL A 60 1.58 -3.66 4.86
N ILE A 61 2.65 -2.89 4.91
CA ILE A 61 2.89 -1.86 5.92
C ILE A 61 2.81 -0.52 5.21
N VAL A 62 1.80 0.28 5.53
CA VAL A 62 1.68 1.65 5.02
C VAL A 62 2.31 2.58 6.04
N VAL A 63 3.32 3.34 5.63
CA VAL A 63 4.04 4.27 6.52
C VAL A 63 3.68 5.71 6.20
N ASN A 64 3.55 6.52 7.24
CA ASN A 64 3.39 7.98 7.17
C ASN A 64 2.19 8.43 6.29
N ALA A 65 1.12 7.64 6.27
CA ALA A 65 -0.08 8.00 5.53
C ALA A 65 -0.93 9.01 6.30
N ALA A 66 -1.34 10.09 5.64
CA ALA A 66 -2.35 11.00 6.18
C ALA A 66 -3.63 10.23 6.57
N ALA A 67 -4.29 10.65 7.66
CA ALA A 67 -5.43 9.94 8.25
C ALA A 67 -6.55 9.62 7.24
N GLY A 68 -6.85 10.55 6.33
CA GLY A 68 -7.85 10.34 5.27
C GLY A 68 -7.48 9.23 4.29
N ILE A 69 -6.21 9.18 3.87
CA ILE A 69 -5.69 8.14 2.97
C ILE A 69 -5.70 6.78 3.68
N GLY A 70 -5.23 6.76 4.94
CA GLY A 70 -5.25 5.55 5.76
C GLY A 70 -6.66 4.99 5.92
N ARG A 71 -7.65 5.84 6.18
CA ARG A 71 -9.05 5.44 6.26
C ARG A 71 -9.56 4.85 4.94
N THR A 72 -9.30 5.51 3.82
CA THR A 72 -9.73 5.03 2.49
C THR A 72 -9.14 3.65 2.18
N LEU A 73 -7.83 3.46 2.37
CA LEU A 73 -7.17 2.18 2.11
C LEU A 73 -7.71 1.05 3.00
N ARG A 74 -7.95 1.32 4.30
CA ARG A 74 -8.54 0.33 5.22
C ARG A 74 -9.94 -0.10 4.80
N LEU A 75 -10.79 0.87 4.45
CA LEU A 75 -12.17 0.60 4.04
C LEU A 75 -12.20 -0.26 2.77
N VAL A 76 -11.40 0.14 1.77
CA VAL A 76 -11.28 -0.60 0.51
C VAL A 76 -10.73 -1.99 0.76
N HIS A 77 -9.63 -2.13 1.50
CA HIS A 77 -9.06 -3.44 1.85
C HIS A 77 -10.09 -4.34 2.51
N ARG A 78 -10.80 -3.87 3.55
CA ARG A 78 -11.84 -4.65 4.22
C ARG A 78 -12.96 -5.06 3.27
N SER A 79 -13.35 -4.20 2.33
CA SER A 79 -14.40 -4.52 1.35
C SER A 79 -13.99 -5.55 0.30
N ARG A 80 -12.69 -5.76 0.09
CA ARG A 80 -12.12 -6.66 -0.93
C ARG A 80 -11.45 -7.90 -0.35
N ALA A 81 -11.11 -7.90 0.93
CA ALA A 81 -10.46 -9.01 1.61
C ALA A 81 -11.41 -10.21 1.66
N THR A 82 -10.99 -11.32 1.07
CA THR A 82 -11.60 -12.64 1.27
C THR A 82 -10.66 -13.50 2.11
N PRO A 83 -11.17 -14.44 2.94
CA PRO A 83 -10.35 -15.22 3.86
C PRO A 83 -9.15 -15.93 3.19
N GLU A 84 -9.34 -16.44 1.97
CA GLU A 84 -8.32 -17.19 1.24
C GLU A 84 -7.27 -16.33 0.52
N ARG A 85 -7.49 -15.01 0.39
CA ARG A 85 -6.68 -14.12 -0.45
C ARG A 85 -6.48 -12.73 0.16
N SER A 86 -6.27 -12.64 1.47
CA SER A 86 -6.01 -11.35 2.14
C SER A 86 -4.62 -11.31 2.75
N PHE A 87 -4.05 -10.11 2.81
CA PHE A 87 -2.78 -9.85 3.49
C PHE A 87 -3.01 -9.03 4.75
N LEU A 88 -2.08 -9.11 5.69
CA LEU A 88 -2.15 -8.26 6.87
C LEU A 88 -1.78 -6.81 6.49
N MET A 89 -2.74 -5.89 6.55
CA MET A 89 -2.52 -4.46 6.30
C MET A 89 -2.34 -3.69 7.61
N THR A 90 -1.19 -3.04 7.80
CA THR A 90 -0.89 -2.23 8.99
C THR A 90 -0.49 -0.81 8.61
N PHE A 91 -0.68 0.13 9.53
CA PHE A 91 -0.33 1.53 9.36
C PHE A 91 0.60 1.94 10.47
N ARG A 92 1.69 2.64 10.14
CA ARG A 92 2.69 3.08 11.11
C ARG A 92 3.14 4.50 10.80
N ASP A 93 3.34 5.28 11.84
CA ASP A 93 4.11 6.52 11.74
C ASP A 93 5.57 6.15 12.01
N VAL A 94 6.44 6.44 11.05
CA VAL A 94 7.85 6.05 11.07
C VAL A 94 8.68 7.32 10.86
N PRO A 95 9.61 7.65 11.78
CA PRO A 95 10.50 8.79 11.59
C PRO A 95 11.33 8.60 10.30
N ALA A 96 11.55 9.68 9.55
CA ALA A 96 12.16 9.64 8.24
C ALA A 96 13.54 8.96 8.25
N GLU A 97 14.30 9.08 9.35
CA GLU A 97 15.62 8.46 9.52
C GLU A 97 15.58 6.93 9.59
N ALA A 98 14.45 6.32 9.97
CA ALA A 98 14.31 4.87 10.07
C ALA A 98 14.01 4.19 8.73
N LEU A 99 13.42 4.92 7.77
CA LEU A 99 13.19 4.43 6.40
C LEU A 99 14.50 4.27 5.62
N LEU A 100 15.51 5.09 5.93
CA LEU A 100 16.82 5.07 5.26
C LEU A 100 17.75 3.95 5.76
N ARG A 101 17.51 3.40 6.95
CA ARG A 101 18.35 2.35 7.57
C ARG A 101 17.96 0.92 7.19
N SER A 102 16.88 0.75 6.42
CA SER A 102 16.36 -0.56 6.01
C SER A 102 16.71 -0.90 4.54
N VAL A 103 17.62 -0.13 3.94
CA VAL A 103 18.15 -0.30 2.58
C VAL A 103 19.55 -0.91 2.65
#